data_AF-A0A377DSC8-F1
#
_entry.id   AF-A0A377DSC8-F1
#
_cell.length_a   1.000
_cell.length_b   1.000
_cell.length_c   1.000
_cell.angle_alpha   90.00
_cell.angle_beta   90.00
_cell.angle_gamma   90.00
#
_symmetry.space_group_name_H-M   'P 1'
#
loop_
_entity.id
_entity.type
_entity.pdbx_description
1 polymer ?
#
loop_
_entity_poly.entity_id
_entity_poly.type
_entity_poly.pdbx_seq_one_letter_code
_entity_poly.pdbx_strand_id
1 'polypeptide(L)'
;MYVAFETIYAPEQMPGQQDRFIGGGLKYPYVEGLRLDEAMHPLTLMTVGVYGKALPPQNGAPVRLIVPWKYGFKGIKSIVSIKLTRERPPTTWNLAAPDEYGFYANVNPHVDHPRWSQATERFIGSGGILDVQRQPTLLFNGYADQVASLYRGLDLRENF
;
A
#
# COMPACT_ATOMS: atom_id res chain seq x y z
N MET A 1 -14.25 9.26 9.80
CA MET A 1 -14.77 8.31 8.81
C MET A 1 -13.64 7.79 7.95
N TYR A 2 -13.75 6.54 7.53
CA TYR A 2 -12.73 5.79 6.81
C TYR A 2 -13.38 4.91 5.74
N VAL A 3 -12.56 4.42 4.82
CA VAL A 3 -12.93 3.41 3.83
C VAL A 3 -12.12 2.16 4.14
N ALA A 4 -12.80 1.03 4.31
CA ALA A 4 -12.19 -0.30 4.45
C ALA A 4 -12.31 -1.06 3.13
N PHE A 5 -11.21 -1.71 2.73
CA PHE A 5 -11.09 -2.50 1.52
C PHE A 5 -10.75 -3.94 1.89
N GLU A 6 -11.28 -4.90 1.13
CA GLU A 6 -11.01 -6.33 1.32
C GLU A 6 -10.70 -7.01 -0.01
N THR A 7 -9.65 -7.82 -0.04
CA THR A 7 -9.26 -8.69 -1.14
C THR A 7 -10.07 -9.98 -1.12
N ILE A 8 -10.31 -10.58 -2.29
CA ILE A 8 -10.95 -11.90 -2.40
C ILE A 8 -10.32 -12.96 -1.47
N TYR A 9 -11.18 -13.74 -0.82
CA TYR A 9 -10.80 -14.95 -0.10
C TYR A 9 -11.15 -16.18 -0.97
N ALA A 10 -10.13 -16.85 -1.50
CA ALA A 10 -10.25 -17.99 -2.40
C ALA A 10 -9.08 -18.97 -2.19
N PRO A 11 -9.00 -19.67 -1.04
CA PRO A 11 -7.84 -20.46 -0.65
C PRO A 11 -7.49 -21.58 -1.64
N GLU A 12 -8.46 -22.14 -2.34
CA GLU A 12 -8.24 -23.16 -3.38
C GLU A 12 -7.53 -22.61 -4.63
N GLN A 13 -7.65 -21.31 -4.89
CA GLN A 13 -7.04 -20.62 -6.05
C GLN A 13 -5.80 -19.81 -5.64
N MET A 14 -5.69 -19.48 -4.35
CA MET A 14 -4.63 -18.65 -3.77
C MET A 14 -3.90 -19.44 -2.68
N PRO A 15 -2.86 -20.23 -3.03
CA PRO A 15 -2.21 -21.15 -2.10
C PRO A 15 -1.61 -20.47 -0.86
N GLY A 16 -1.22 -19.19 -0.97
CA GLY A 16 -0.77 -18.40 0.18
C GLY A 16 -1.82 -18.21 1.27
N GLN A 17 -3.12 -18.38 0.98
CA GLN A 17 -4.18 -18.31 1.98
C GLN A 17 -4.35 -19.62 2.78
N GLN A 18 -3.74 -20.72 2.33
CA GLN A 18 -3.83 -22.04 2.98
C GLN A 18 -2.61 -22.34 3.85
N ASP A 19 -1.42 -21.95 3.40
CA ASP A 19 -0.18 -22.28 4.09
C ASP A 19 0.48 -21.04 4.70
N ARG A 20 0.83 -21.11 5.99
CA ARG A 20 1.38 -19.99 6.75
C ARG A 20 2.76 -19.56 6.22
N PHE A 21 3.57 -20.48 5.70
CA PHE A 21 4.90 -20.17 5.18
C PHE A 21 4.81 -19.56 3.77
N ILE A 22 4.03 -20.17 2.88
CA ILE A 22 3.78 -19.64 1.53
C ILE A 22 3.06 -18.28 1.57
N GLY A 23 2.15 -18.09 2.53
CA GLY A 23 1.40 -16.86 2.75
C GLY A 23 2.15 -15.76 3.51
N GLY A 24 3.40 -15.98 3.89
CA GLY A 24 4.20 -15.01 4.64
C GLY A 24 3.65 -14.71 6.05
N GLY A 25 2.83 -15.58 6.61
CA GLY A 25 2.25 -15.44 7.95
C GLY A 25 1.16 -14.37 8.10
N LEU A 26 0.68 -13.80 6.98
CA LEU A 26 -0.37 -12.78 7.01
C LEU A 26 -1.73 -13.39 7.35
N LYS A 27 -2.57 -12.61 8.05
CA LYS A 27 -3.98 -12.96 8.26
C LYS A 27 -4.79 -12.62 7.01
N TYR A 28 -5.27 -13.65 6.31
CA TYR A 28 -6.13 -13.52 5.14
C TYR A 28 -7.63 -13.52 5.50
N PRO A 29 -8.53 -12.91 4.68
CA PRO A 29 -8.23 -12.12 3.48
C PRO A 29 -7.41 -10.87 3.79
N TYR A 30 -6.70 -10.37 2.78
CA TYR A 30 -5.95 -9.13 2.92
C TYR A 30 -6.93 -7.96 3.04
N VAL A 31 -6.72 -7.09 4.02
CA VAL A 31 -7.56 -5.93 4.33
C VAL A 31 -6.73 -4.67 4.43
N GLU A 32 -7.29 -3.57 3.94
CA GLU A 32 -6.66 -2.26 4.00
C GLU A 32 -7.67 -1.16 4.30
N GLY A 33 -7.15 0.04 4.59
CA GLY A 33 -8.00 1.19 4.85
C GLY A 33 -7.35 2.52 4.57
N LEU A 34 -8.21 3.50 4.27
CA LEU A 34 -7.85 4.90 4.08
C LEU A 34 -8.77 5.78 4.91
N ARG A 35 -8.28 6.94 5.35
CA ARG A 35 -9.15 8.02 5.80
C ARG A 35 -10.00 8.50 4.63
N LEU A 36 -11.21 8.97 4.90
CA LEU A 36 -12.17 9.30 3.83
C LEU A 36 -11.64 10.35 2.86
N ASP A 37 -10.93 11.38 3.34
CA ASP A 37 -10.29 12.40 2.51
C ASP A 37 -9.14 11.85 1.65
N GLU A 38 -8.36 10.89 2.14
CA GLU A 38 -7.36 10.17 1.34
C GLU A 38 -7.99 9.34 0.24
N ALA A 39 -9.09 8.65 0.55
CA ALA A 39 -9.84 7.84 -0.42
C ALA A 39 -10.51 8.71 -1.50
N MET A 40 -10.92 9.92 -1.14
CA MET A 40 -11.54 10.89 -2.06
C MET A 40 -10.52 11.77 -2.79
N HIS A 41 -9.23 11.66 -2.46
CA HIS A 41 -8.19 12.47 -3.08
C HIS A 41 -8.05 12.12 -4.58
N PRO A 42 -7.91 13.09 -5.50
CA PRO A 42 -7.88 12.84 -6.95
C PRO A 42 -6.72 11.95 -7.43
N LEU A 43 -5.66 11.78 -6.62
CA LEU A 43 -4.56 10.86 -6.91
C LEU A 43 -4.82 9.41 -6.47
N THR A 44 -5.89 9.13 -5.71
CA THR A 44 -6.28 7.77 -5.35
C THR A 44 -7.07 7.16 -6.49
N LEU A 45 -6.61 6.02 -7.00
CA LEU A 45 -7.16 5.42 -8.23
C LEU A 45 -7.65 3.99 -8.00
N MET A 46 -8.84 3.71 -8.52
CA MET A 46 -9.29 2.34 -8.79
C MET A 46 -8.74 1.92 -10.15
N THR A 47 -7.70 1.11 -10.12
CA THR A 47 -6.93 0.69 -11.30
C THR A 47 -7.47 -0.62 -11.86
N VAL A 48 -7.73 -0.63 -13.17
CA VAL A 48 -8.26 -1.79 -13.92
C VAL A 48 -7.39 -2.20 -15.11
N GLY A 49 -6.36 -1.40 -15.42
CA GLY A 49 -5.44 -1.67 -16.52
C GLY A 49 -4.02 -1.19 -16.26
N VAL A 50 -3.09 -1.69 -17.07
CA VAL A 50 -1.69 -1.25 -17.10
C VAL A 50 -1.17 -1.41 -18.53
N TYR A 51 -0.33 -0.47 -19.00
CA TYR A 51 0.23 -0.47 -20.37
C TYR A 51 -0.82 -0.67 -21.48
N GLY A 52 -1.97 0.01 -21.36
CA GLY A 52 -3.04 -0.02 -22.37
C GLY A 52 -3.88 -1.30 -22.43
N LYS A 53 -3.68 -2.24 -21.49
CA LYS A 53 -4.43 -3.51 -21.41
C LYS A 53 -5.03 -3.69 -20.01
N ALA A 54 -5.94 -4.65 -19.87
CA ALA A 54 -6.48 -5.07 -18.57
C ALA A 54 -5.35 -5.52 -17.63
N LEU A 55 -5.56 -5.37 -16.31
CA LEU A 55 -4.58 -5.82 -15.32
C LEU A 55 -4.34 -7.33 -15.44
N PRO A 56 -3.08 -7.78 -15.46
CA PRO A 56 -2.79 -9.20 -15.33
C PRO A 56 -2.97 -9.65 -13.85
N PRO A 57 -3.28 -10.94 -13.58
CA PRO A 57 -3.63 -11.41 -12.23
C PRO A 57 -2.59 -11.09 -11.15
N GLN A 58 -1.29 -11.17 -11.45
CA GLN A 58 -0.21 -10.84 -10.52
C GLN A 58 -0.24 -9.39 -10.04
N ASN A 59 -0.83 -8.49 -10.84
CA ASN A 59 -0.99 -7.09 -10.48
C ASN A 59 -2.27 -6.83 -9.68
N GLY A 60 -3.07 -7.86 -9.37
CA GLY A 60 -4.28 -7.74 -8.57
C GLY A 60 -5.55 -7.50 -9.37
N ALA A 61 -5.65 -8.10 -10.56
CA ALA A 61 -6.85 -8.06 -11.38
C ALA A 61 -8.09 -8.59 -10.63
N PRO A 62 -9.32 -8.19 -11.03
CA PRO A 62 -9.63 -7.21 -12.08
C PRO A 62 -9.52 -5.74 -11.61
N VAL A 63 -9.52 -5.51 -10.30
CA VAL A 63 -9.58 -4.18 -9.70
C VAL A 63 -8.58 -4.07 -8.54
N ARG A 64 -7.76 -3.02 -8.55
CA ARG A 64 -6.74 -2.73 -7.53
C ARG A 64 -6.78 -1.27 -7.10
N LEU A 65 -6.46 -0.99 -5.84
CA LEU A 65 -6.24 0.36 -5.34
C LEU A 65 -4.80 0.82 -5.60
N ILE A 66 -4.64 2.06 -6.05
CA ILE A 66 -3.34 2.74 -6.14
C ILE A 66 -3.41 4.07 -5.39
N VAL A 67 -2.46 4.28 -4.49
CA VAL A 67 -2.30 5.52 -3.70
C VAL A 67 -0.84 5.95 -3.82
N PRO A 68 -0.48 6.81 -4.78
CA PRO A 68 0.89 6.92 -5.27
C PRO A 68 1.87 7.53 -4.27
N TRP A 69 1.39 8.25 -3.24
CA TRP A 69 2.24 8.86 -2.21
C TRP A 69 2.48 7.99 -0.98
N LYS A 70 1.91 6.77 -0.96
CA LYS A 70 2.03 5.81 0.15
C LYS A 70 2.85 4.59 -0.26
N TYR A 71 3.35 3.85 0.73
CA TYR A 71 4.02 2.58 0.48
C TYR A 71 3.10 1.55 -0.19
N GLY A 72 3.68 0.68 -1.01
CA GLY A 72 2.94 -0.18 -1.93
C GLY A 72 1.94 -1.14 -1.28
N PHE A 73 2.10 -1.47 0.01
CA PHE A 73 1.16 -2.34 0.73
C PHE A 73 -0.23 -1.72 0.93
N LYS A 74 -0.32 -0.38 0.90
CA LYS A 74 -1.62 0.32 0.93
C LYS A 74 -2.42 0.11 -0.37
N GLY A 75 -1.76 -0.26 -1.47
CA GLY A 75 -2.37 -0.53 -2.76
C GLY A 75 -2.93 -1.95 -2.87
N ILE A 76 -4.01 -2.22 -2.13
CA ILE A 76 -4.69 -3.52 -2.04
C ILE A 76 -5.16 -4.06 -3.39
N LYS A 77 -4.96 -5.36 -3.61
CA LYS A 77 -5.19 -6.09 -4.86
C LYS A 77 -6.52 -6.84 -4.87
N SER A 78 -7.08 -7.10 -6.06
CA SER A 78 -8.23 -8.00 -6.27
C SER A 78 -9.38 -7.70 -5.29
N ILE A 79 -9.78 -6.43 -5.24
CA ILE A 79 -10.74 -5.91 -4.26
C ILE A 79 -12.13 -6.48 -4.55
N VAL A 80 -12.79 -6.99 -3.51
CA VAL A 80 -14.16 -7.51 -3.56
C VAL A 80 -15.15 -6.73 -2.69
N SER A 81 -14.65 -5.98 -1.70
CA SER A 81 -15.48 -5.18 -0.80
C SER A 81 -14.88 -3.79 -0.57
N ILE A 82 -15.76 -2.79 -0.57
CA ILE A 82 -15.45 -1.41 -0.19
C ILE A 82 -16.53 -0.96 0.80
N LYS A 83 -16.15 -0.66 2.03
CA LYS A 83 -17.07 -0.32 3.12
C LYS A 83 -16.70 1.01 3.75
N LEU A 84 -17.66 1.93 3.85
CA LEU A 84 -17.51 3.12 4.69
C LEU A 84 -17.67 2.77 6.16
N THR A 85 -16.70 3.17 6.99
CA THR A 85 -16.69 2.93 8.43
C THR A 85 -16.56 4.24 9.20
N ARG A 86 -17.11 4.26 10.42
CA ARG A 86 -16.95 5.41 11.33
C ARG A 86 -15.53 5.44 11.92
N GLU A 87 -15.10 4.27 12.41
CA GLU A 87 -13.79 4.03 13.03
C GLU A 87 -12.74 3.57 12.02
N ARG A 88 -11.47 3.74 12.41
CA ARG A 88 -10.29 3.31 11.63
C ARG A 88 -10.32 1.79 11.47
N PRO A 89 -10.39 1.24 10.25
CA PRO A 89 -10.37 -0.21 10.04
C PRO A 89 -8.95 -0.78 10.25
N PRO A 90 -8.84 -2.08 10.52
CA PRO A 90 -7.54 -2.75 10.58
C PRO A 90 -6.86 -2.78 9.20
N THR A 91 -5.53 -2.90 9.19
CA THR A 91 -4.73 -3.07 7.96
C THR A 91 -3.80 -4.28 8.12
N THR A 92 -3.67 -5.12 7.08
CA THR A 92 -3.01 -6.43 7.20
C THR A 92 -1.56 -6.34 7.69
N TRP A 93 -0.76 -5.41 7.18
CA TRP A 93 0.64 -5.28 7.61
C TRP A 93 0.79 -4.70 9.02
N ASN A 94 -0.09 -3.77 9.42
CA ASN A 94 -0.09 -3.26 10.79
C ASN A 94 -0.49 -4.35 11.80
N LEU A 95 -1.42 -5.24 11.43
CA LEU A 95 -1.75 -6.39 12.26
C LEU A 95 -0.59 -7.40 12.36
N ALA A 96 0.20 -7.54 11.30
CA ALA A 96 1.30 -8.51 11.24
C ALA A 96 2.55 -8.02 11.98
N ALA A 97 2.88 -6.73 11.86
CA ALA A 97 4.03 -6.10 12.50
C ALA A 97 3.68 -4.62 12.82
N PRO A 98 2.98 -4.36 13.95
CA PRO A 98 2.49 -3.03 14.31
C PRO A 98 3.61 -2.03 14.62
N ASP A 99 4.80 -2.53 14.94
CA ASP A 99 6.03 -1.78 15.19
C ASP A 99 6.78 -1.39 13.90
N GLU A 100 6.38 -1.93 12.74
CA GLU A 100 7.03 -1.72 11.44
C GLU A 100 6.17 -0.96 10.44
N TYR A 101 4.85 -1.17 10.47
CA TYR A 101 3.91 -0.63 9.47
C TYR A 101 2.73 0.04 10.14
N GLY A 102 2.61 1.36 9.96
CA GLY A 102 1.49 2.15 10.47
C GLY A 102 0.31 2.24 9.51
N PHE A 103 -0.71 2.96 9.98
CA PHE A 103 -1.95 3.11 9.22
C PHE A 103 -1.78 4.03 8.00
N TYR A 104 -1.09 5.18 8.15
CA TYR A 104 -0.96 6.14 7.06
C TYR A 104 0.08 5.73 6.04
N ALA A 105 1.25 5.22 6.47
CA ALA A 105 2.28 4.69 5.59
C ALA A 105 2.65 5.63 4.43
N ASN A 106 2.75 6.93 4.71
CA ASN A 106 3.17 7.93 3.72
C ASN A 106 4.66 7.73 3.42
N VAL A 107 5.06 7.77 2.15
CA VAL A 107 6.48 7.66 1.79
C VAL A 107 7.24 8.84 2.38
N ASN A 108 8.21 8.57 3.26
CA ASN A 108 8.99 9.59 3.93
C ASN A 108 10.47 9.16 4.04
N PRO A 109 11.41 9.84 3.36
CA PRO A 109 12.84 9.50 3.43
C PRO A 109 13.47 9.80 4.80
N HIS A 110 12.78 10.54 5.67
CA HIS A 110 13.28 10.95 6.99
C HIS A 110 12.79 10.06 8.14
N VAL A 111 11.99 9.03 7.84
CA VAL A 111 11.52 8.05 8.82
C VAL A 111 11.94 6.68 8.31
N ASP A 112 12.93 6.10 9.00
CA ASP A 112 13.45 4.80 8.63
C ASP A 112 12.51 3.69 9.09
N HIS A 113 12.56 2.57 8.36
CA HIS A 113 11.94 1.34 8.82
C HIS A 113 12.83 0.73 9.93
N PRO A 114 12.30 0.02 10.94
CA PRO A 114 13.11 -0.53 12.03
C PRO A 114 14.32 -1.38 11.60
N ARG A 115 14.25 -1.96 10.39
CA ARG A 115 15.27 -2.84 9.82
C ARG A 115 16.12 -2.23 8.70
N TRP A 116 15.75 -1.07 8.13
CA TRP A 116 16.50 -0.43 7.04
C TRP A 116 16.15 1.04 6.87
N SER A 117 17.08 1.81 6.30
CA SER A 117 16.81 3.22 5.99
C SER A 117 15.91 3.39 4.76
N GLN A 118 15.00 4.36 4.83
CA GLN A 118 14.09 4.73 3.74
C GLN A 118 14.63 5.89 2.88
N ALA A 119 15.84 6.42 3.17
CA ALA A 119 16.41 7.58 2.49
C ALA A 119 16.72 7.35 1.00
N THR A 120 16.92 6.09 0.60
CA THR A 120 17.21 5.70 -0.79
C THR A 120 16.38 4.49 -1.19
N GLU A 121 16.05 4.40 -2.47
CA GLU A 121 15.29 3.30 -3.05
C GLU A 121 16.03 2.66 -4.23
N ARG A 122 15.64 1.44 -4.59
CA ARG A 122 16.13 0.74 -5.78
C ARG A 122 15.13 0.95 -6.91
N PHE A 123 15.53 1.69 -7.94
CA PHE A 123 14.69 1.91 -9.12
C PHE A 123 14.74 0.68 -10.03
N ILE A 124 13.56 0.13 -10.37
CA ILE A 124 13.45 -1.03 -11.26
C ILE A 124 13.29 -0.53 -12.70
N GLY A 125 14.43 -0.36 -13.38
CA GLY A 125 14.52 0.12 -14.76
C GLY A 125 14.77 -0.98 -15.79
N SER A 126 15.28 -0.59 -16.96
CA SER A 126 15.73 -1.53 -17.99
C SER A 126 17.05 -2.17 -17.56
N GLY A 127 17.00 -3.44 -17.14
CA GLY A 127 18.16 -4.20 -16.66
C GLY A 127 17.72 -5.51 -16.02
N GLY A 128 18.62 -6.49 -15.93
CA GLY A 128 18.35 -7.74 -15.21
C GLY A 128 18.36 -7.56 -13.69
N ILE A 129 18.06 -8.61 -12.93
CA ILE A 129 18.04 -8.61 -11.44
C ILE A 129 19.37 -8.13 -10.81
N LEU A 130 20.48 -8.20 -11.57
CA LEU A 130 21.82 -7.81 -11.15
C LEU A 130 22.14 -6.32 -11.37
N ASP A 131 21.33 -5.60 -12.15
CA ASP A 131 21.53 -4.16 -12.38
C ASP A 131 20.71 -3.35 -11.37
N VAL A 132 21.36 -3.00 -10.25
CA VAL A 132 20.73 -2.28 -9.15
C VAL A 132 21.02 -0.79 -9.26
N GLN A 133 20.07 -0.05 -9.82
CA GLN A 133 20.10 1.42 -9.78
C GLN A 133 19.48 1.93 -8.47
N ARG A 134 20.18 2.84 -7.79
CA ARG A 134 19.68 3.50 -6.58
C ARG A 134 19.44 4.98 -6.83
N GLN A 135 18.38 5.50 -6.23
CA GLN A 135 18.06 6.92 -6.24
C GLN A 135 17.57 7.37 -4.85
N PRO A 136 17.64 8.67 -4.53
CA PRO A 136 17.05 9.20 -3.30
C PRO A 136 15.52 9.03 -3.30
N THR A 137 14.96 8.62 -2.17
CA THR A 137 13.50 8.55 -1.99
C THR A 137 12.94 9.96 -1.83
N LEU A 138 11.85 10.27 -2.53
CA LEU A 138 11.20 11.57 -2.44
C LEU A 138 10.12 11.59 -1.34
N LEU A 139 9.97 12.71 -0.65
CA LEU A 139 8.87 12.91 0.31
C LEU A 139 7.52 12.80 -0.41
N PHE A 140 6.57 12.07 0.17
CA PHE A 140 5.28 11.73 -0.46
C PHE A 140 5.44 11.12 -1.85
N ASN A 141 6.55 10.43 -2.10
CA ASN A 141 6.90 9.84 -3.39
C ASN A 141 6.88 10.86 -4.56
N GLY A 142 7.22 12.12 -4.27
CA GLY A 142 7.23 13.20 -5.26
C GLY A 142 5.89 13.95 -5.42
N TYR A 143 4.86 13.61 -4.65
CA TYR A 143 3.54 14.26 -4.71
C TYR A 143 3.28 15.25 -3.56
N ALA A 144 4.34 15.77 -2.94
CA ALA A 144 4.23 16.59 -1.74
C ALA A 144 3.32 17.82 -1.93
N ASP A 145 3.47 18.53 -3.04
CA ASP A 145 2.67 19.74 -3.34
C ASP A 145 1.17 19.45 -3.45
N GLN A 146 0.80 18.24 -3.85
CA GLN A 146 -0.60 17.81 -3.98
C GLN A 146 -1.19 17.30 -2.66
N VAL A 147 -0.40 16.58 -1.85
CA VAL A 147 -0.95 15.80 -0.72
C VAL A 147 -0.58 16.33 0.67
N ALA A 148 0.43 17.19 0.81
CA ALA A 148 0.91 17.64 2.12
C ALA A 148 -0.17 18.35 2.94
N SER A 149 -1.13 18.99 2.27
CA SER A 149 -2.28 19.66 2.92
C SER A 149 -3.13 18.71 3.76
N LEU A 150 -3.28 17.44 3.33
CA LEU A 150 -4.05 16.41 4.05
C LEU A 150 -3.46 16.05 5.40
N TYR A 151 -2.16 16.31 5.59
CA TYR A 151 -1.40 15.85 6.75
C TYR A 151 -0.87 16.98 7.62
N ARG A 152 -1.21 18.24 7.30
CA ARG A 152 -0.75 19.39 8.07
C ARG A 152 -1.26 19.30 9.51
N GLY A 153 -0.34 19.34 10.48
CA GLY A 153 -0.64 19.25 11.91
C GLY A 153 -0.80 17.83 12.45
N LEU A 154 -0.57 16.79 11.63
CA LEU A 154 -0.46 15.41 12.11
C LEU A 154 1.00 15.07 12.38
N ASP A 155 1.26 14.37 13.49
CA ASP A 155 2.56 13.76 13.70
C ASP A 155 2.72 12.55 12.77
N LEU A 156 3.53 12.74 11.74
CA LEU A 156 3.82 11.72 10.73
C LEU A 156 4.85 10.70 11.18
N ARG A 157 5.57 10.94 12.30
CA ARG A 157 6.50 9.97 12.89
C ARG A 157 5.77 8.96 13.77
N GLU A 158 4.71 9.39 14.45
CA GLU A 158 3.91 8.51 15.33
C GLU A 158 2.96 7.56 14.57
N ASN A 159 2.77 7.76 13.26
CA ASN A 159 1.82 6.98 12.46
C ASN A 159 2.42 6.40 11.17
N PHE A 160 3.74 6.14 11.19
CA PHE A 160 4.51 5.56 10.09
C PHE A 160 4.25 4.07 9.95
#